data_AF-A0A9P1NQD6-F1
#
_entry.id   AF-A0A9P1NQD6-F1
#
_cell.length_a   1.000
_cell.length_b   1.000
_cell.length_c   1.000
_cell.angle_alpha   90.00
_cell.angle_beta   90.00
_cell.angle_gamma   90.00
#
_symmetry.space_group_name_H-M   'P 1'
#
loop_
_entity.id
_entity.type
_entity.pdbx_description
1 polymer ?
#
loop_
_entity_poly.entity_id
_entity_poly.type
_entity_poly.pdbx_seq_one_letter_code
_entity_poly.pdbx_strand_id
1 'polypeptide(L)'
;MSNGHCGLSEDELLTLAGDLLDIPQPTLAEAVRLEIAEGSVVADTVKERRCIFLMHLWHAEREIADRLTALADGEPSLGGDRRRQGHPLGGGEARHRPGGQPKGGGDQGAGLQGSGGDRRPRRR
;
A
#
# COMPACT_ATOMS: atom_id res chain seq x y z
N MET A 1 -18.98 -16.23 -18.29
CA MET A 1 -17.85 -15.78 -17.45
C MET A 1 -18.36 -14.63 -16.60
N SER A 2 -18.20 -14.65 -15.28
CA SER A 2 -18.60 -13.51 -14.45
C SER A 2 -17.57 -12.38 -14.64
N ASN A 3 -18.03 -11.14 -14.69
CA ASN A 3 -17.15 -9.97 -14.81
C ASN A 3 -16.30 -9.70 -13.55
N GLY A 4 -16.31 -10.60 -12.56
CA GLY A 4 -15.42 -10.55 -11.39
C GLY A 4 -15.66 -9.36 -10.47
N HIS A 5 -16.92 -8.98 -10.23
CA HIS A 5 -17.25 -7.85 -9.35
C HIS A 5 -17.23 -8.26 -7.87
N CYS A 6 -16.45 -7.56 -7.06
CA CYS A 6 -16.48 -7.70 -5.59
C CYS A 6 -17.72 -7.03 -4.96
N GLY A 7 -18.26 -6.01 -5.62
CA GLY A 7 -19.53 -5.37 -5.32
C GLY A 7 -20.05 -4.59 -6.53
N LEU A 8 -21.32 -4.21 -6.48
CA LEU A 8 -22.03 -3.52 -7.57
C LEU A 8 -22.74 -2.29 -7.05
N SER A 9 -22.90 -1.26 -7.90
CA SER A 9 -23.76 -0.13 -7.53
C SER A 9 -25.20 -0.62 -7.37
N GLU A 10 -25.95 -0.05 -6.42
CA GLU A 10 -27.31 -0.53 -6.13
C GLU A 10 -28.24 -0.47 -7.34
N ASP A 11 -28.19 0.61 -8.13
CA ASP A 11 -28.99 0.75 -9.34
C ASP A 11 -28.70 -0.34 -10.37
N GLU A 12 -27.41 -0.67 -10.54
CA GLU A 12 -26.95 -1.71 -11.46
C GLU A 12 -27.34 -3.10 -10.95
N LEU A 13 -27.21 -3.34 -9.64
CA LEU A 13 -27.64 -4.57 -9.00
C LEU A 13 -29.15 -4.82 -9.23
N LEU A 14 -29.98 -3.81 -8.97
CA LEU A 14 -31.44 -3.92 -9.12
C LEU A 14 -31.85 -4.14 -10.58
N THR A 15 -31.16 -3.49 -11.52
CA THR A 15 -31.39 -3.68 -12.95
C THR A 15 -31.03 -5.10 -13.39
N LEU A 16 -29.82 -5.55 -13.08
CA LEU A 16 -29.35 -6.89 -13.46
C LEU A 16 -30.16 -8.01 -12.79
N ALA A 17 -30.52 -7.85 -11.51
CA ALA A 17 -31.35 -8.82 -10.81
C ALA A 17 -32.79 -8.83 -11.36
N GLY A 18 -33.33 -7.68 -11.75
CA GLY A 18 -34.62 -7.56 -12.42
C GLY A 18 -34.65 -8.33 -13.73
N ASP A 19 -33.66 -8.10 -14.59
CA ASP A 19 -33.54 -8.77 -15.88
C ASP A 19 -33.31 -10.28 -15.74
N LEU A 20 -32.55 -10.70 -14.73
CA LEU A 20 -32.20 -12.10 -14.52
C LEU A 20 -33.33 -12.92 -13.89
N LEU A 21 -34.04 -12.33 -12.92
CA LEU A 21 -35.05 -13.03 -12.12
C LEU A 21 -36.48 -12.76 -12.60
N ASP A 22 -36.68 -11.78 -13.49
CA ASP A 22 -37.98 -11.28 -13.93
C ASP A 22 -38.86 -10.80 -12.75
N ILE A 23 -38.23 -10.10 -11.80
CA ILE A 23 -38.85 -9.58 -10.58
C ILE A 23 -38.86 -8.03 -10.62
N PRO A 24 -39.96 -7.37 -10.22
CA PRO A 24 -40.02 -5.91 -10.15
C PRO A 24 -38.98 -5.31 -9.20
N GLN A 25 -38.37 -4.18 -9.61
CA GLN A 25 -37.36 -3.48 -8.80
C GLN A 25 -37.82 -3.13 -7.36
N PRO A 26 -39.08 -2.73 -7.08
CA PRO A 26 -39.50 -2.46 -5.70
C PRO A 26 -39.38 -3.68 -4.79
N THR A 27 -39.65 -4.88 -5.31
CA THR A 27 -39.51 -6.14 -4.57
C THR A 27 -38.05 -6.48 -4.33
N LEU A 28 -37.19 -6.25 -5.33
CA LEU A 28 -35.75 -6.47 -5.20
C LEU A 28 -35.09 -5.48 -4.23
N ALA A 29 -35.50 -4.21 -4.26
CA ALA A 29 -35.02 -3.20 -3.33
C ALA A 29 -35.36 -3.55 -1.88
N GLU A 30 -36.57 -4.06 -1.65
CA GLU A 30 -36.96 -4.56 -0.34
C GLU A 30 -36.16 -5.79 0.08
N ALA A 31 -35.93 -6.73 -0.84
CA ALA A 31 -35.06 -7.89 -0.57
C ALA A 31 -33.65 -7.46 -0.18
N VAL A 32 -33.02 -6.55 -0.94
CA VAL A 32 -31.70 -6.00 -0.61
C VAL A 32 -31.71 -5.34 0.78
N ARG A 33 -32.76 -4.59 1.12
CA ARG A 33 -32.90 -3.98 2.45
C ARG A 33 -32.94 -5.03 3.57
N LEU A 34 -33.65 -6.14 3.36
CA LEU A 34 -33.73 -7.24 4.32
C LEU A 34 -32.38 -7.95 4.47
N GLU A 35 -31.70 -8.24 3.37
CA GLU A 35 -30.37 -8.87 3.37
C GLU A 35 -29.31 -8.00 4.07
N ILE A 36 -29.38 -6.67 3.90
CA ILE A 36 -28.53 -5.73 4.65
C ILE A 36 -28.83 -5.81 6.15
N ALA A 37 -30.11 -5.90 6.54
CA ALA A 37 -30.51 -6.01 7.94
C ALA A 37 -30.08 -7.34 8.57
N GLU A 38 -30.05 -8.42 7.79
CA GLU A 38 -29.52 -9.73 8.20
C GLU A 38 -27.98 -9.74 8.27
N GLY A 39 -27.31 -8.88 7.50
CA GLY A 39 -25.86 -8.75 7.45
C GLY A 39 -25.17 -9.75 6.50
N SER A 40 -25.93 -10.38 5.60
CA SER A 40 -25.39 -11.19 4.51
C SER A 40 -24.66 -10.31 3.48
N VAL A 41 -25.19 -9.10 3.27
CA VAL A 41 -24.65 -8.08 2.37
C VAL A 41 -24.40 -6.77 3.12
N VAL A 42 -23.49 -5.97 2.58
CA VAL A 42 -23.11 -4.65 3.11
C VAL A 42 -23.35 -3.60 2.04
N ALA A 43 -23.98 -2.50 2.44
CA ALA A 43 -24.01 -1.29 1.63
C ALA A 43 -22.91 -0.33 2.10
N ASP A 44 -21.99 0.00 1.21
CA ASP A 44 -20.92 0.97 1.46
C ASP A 44 -20.82 1.99 0.32
N THR A 45 -20.12 3.09 0.53
CA THR A 45 -19.95 4.16 -0.46
C THR A 45 -18.57 4.06 -1.10
N VAL A 46 -18.53 3.82 -2.41
CA VAL A 46 -17.29 3.80 -3.20
C VAL A 46 -17.38 4.88 -4.27
N LYS A 47 -16.42 5.81 -4.28
CA LYS A 47 -16.40 6.95 -5.21
C LYS A 47 -17.77 7.65 -5.29
N GLU A 48 -18.33 7.94 -4.11
CA GLU A 48 -19.62 8.64 -3.93
C GLU A 48 -20.86 7.84 -4.39
N ARG A 49 -20.70 6.56 -4.75
CA ARG A 49 -21.81 5.69 -5.16
C ARG A 49 -22.10 4.63 -4.09
N ARG A 50 -23.38 4.45 -3.77
CA ARG A 50 -23.83 3.35 -2.91
C ARG A 50 -23.66 2.03 -3.65
N CYS A 51 -22.82 1.17 -3.10
CA CYS A 51 -22.47 -0.12 -3.65
C CYS A 51 -22.80 -1.23 -2.64
N ILE A 52 -23.32 -2.33 -3.15
CA ILE A 52 -23.69 -3.52 -2.38
C ILE A 52 -22.61 -4.58 -2.58
N PHE A 53 -22.15 -5.16 -1.48
CA PHE A 53 -21.11 -6.18 -1.43
C PHE A 53 -21.62 -7.38 -0.63
N LEU A 54 -21.15 -8.57 -0.98
CA LEU A 54 -21.22 -9.68 -0.03
C LEU A 54 -20.30 -9.38 1.16
N MET A 55 -20.74 -9.66 2.38
CA MET A 55 -20.01 -9.33 3.61
C MET A 55 -18.54 -9.77 3.56
N HIS A 56 -18.28 -11.02 3.14
CA HIS A 56 -16.93 -11.56 3.07
C HIS A 56 -16.05 -10.87 2.00
N LEU A 57 -16.63 -10.45 0.86
CA LEU A 57 -15.90 -9.73 -0.18
C LEU A 57 -15.59 -8.31 0.24
N TRP A 58 -16.53 -7.67 0.96
CA TRP A 58 -16.30 -6.34 1.52
C TRP A 58 -15.13 -6.33 2.49
N HIS A 59 -15.04 -7.32 3.39
CA HIS A 59 -13.91 -7.45 4.30
C HIS A 59 -12.58 -7.64 3.56
N ALA A 60 -12.54 -8.54 2.57
CA ALA A 60 -11.34 -8.78 1.78
C ALA A 60 -10.90 -7.54 1.01
N GLU A 61 -11.84 -6.84 0.37
CA GLU A 61 -11.57 -5.60 -0.37
C GLU A 61 -11.02 -4.51 0.55
N ARG A 62 -11.63 -4.32 1.73
CA ARG A 62 -11.18 -3.30 2.69
C ARG A 62 -9.78 -3.60 3.21
N GLU A 63 -9.49 -4.86 3.52
CA GLU A 63 -8.15 -5.27 3.95
C GLU A 63 -7.09 -5.01 2.86
N ILE A 64 -7.41 -5.27 1.60
CA ILE A 64 -6.52 -4.98 0.48
C ILE A 64 -6.33 -3.46 0.33
N ALA A 65 -7.40 -2.68 0.36
CA ALA A 65 -7.36 -1.23 0.26
C ALA A 65 -6.53 -0.59 1.38
N ASP A 66 -6.71 -1.05 2.62
CA ASP A 66 -5.95 -0.59 3.79
C ASP A 66 -4.45 -0.89 3.63
N ARG A 67 -4.11 -2.10 3.19
CA ARG A 67 -2.71 -2.50 2.94
C ARG A 67 -2.08 -1.68 1.82
N LEU A 68 -2.82 -1.42 0.74
CA LEU A 68 -2.35 -0.58 -0.37
C LEU A 68 -2.14 0.86 0.07
N THR A 69 -3.02 1.40 0.92
CA THR A 69 -2.90 2.74 1.50
C THR A 69 -1.66 2.83 2.38
N ALA A 70 -1.46 1.85 3.28
CA ALA A 70 -0.26 1.80 4.13
C ALA A 70 1.04 1.69 3.32
N LEU A 71 1.03 0.96 2.20
CA LEU A 71 2.17 0.88 1.28
C LEU A 71 2.40 2.17 0.50
N ALA A 72 1.35 2.94 0.21
CA ALA A 72 1.46 4.24 -0.45
C ALA A 72 2.00 5.32 0.51
N ASP A 73 1.65 5.24 1.80
CA ASP A 73 2.04 6.18 2.84
C ASP A 73 3.41 5.88 3.48
N GLY A 74 3.90 4.64 3.38
CA GLY A 74 5.19 4.19 3.90
C GLY A 74 6.21 3.84 2.82
N GLU A 75 7.42 3.45 3.22
CA GLU A 75 8.35 2.78 2.30
C GLU A 75 7.92 1.32 2.14
N PRO A 76 7.68 0.82 0.90
CA PRO A 76 7.29 -0.57 0.71
C PRO A 76 8.46 -1.48 1.11
N SER A 77 8.31 -2.18 2.24
CA SER A 77 9.26 -3.23 2.66
C SER A 77 9.20 -4.49 1.79
N LEU A 78 8.36 -4.47 0.73
CA LEU A 78 8.31 -5.46 -0.34
C LEU A 78 9.59 -5.42 -1.21
N GLY A 79 10.75 -5.69 -0.60
CA GLY A 79 12.02 -5.93 -1.31
C GLY A 79 13.17 -4.95 -1.03
N GLY A 80 13.21 -4.31 0.13
CA GLY A 80 14.17 -3.25 0.48
C GLY A 80 15.41 -3.62 1.31
N ASP A 81 15.80 -4.90 1.47
CA ASP A 81 17.19 -5.23 1.84
C ASP A 81 17.70 -6.47 1.09
N ARG A 82 17.98 -6.27 -0.21
CA ARG A 82 18.86 -7.17 -0.97
C ARG A 82 20.04 -6.43 -1.62
N ARG A 83 20.39 -5.25 -1.10
CA ARG A 83 21.41 -4.37 -1.69
C ARG A 83 22.50 -3.96 -0.69
N ARG A 84 23.00 -4.87 0.16
CA ARG A 84 24.42 -4.80 0.62
C ARG A 84 24.98 -6.06 1.29
N GLN A 85 24.85 -7.23 0.67
CA GLN A 85 25.89 -8.25 0.86
C GLN A 85 26.85 -8.15 -0.32
N GLY A 86 27.90 -7.35 -0.14
CA GLY A 86 29.04 -7.33 -1.03
C GLY A 86 29.67 -8.72 -1.03
N HIS A 87 29.27 -9.55 -1.98
CA HIS A 87 29.97 -10.77 -2.30
C HIS A 87 31.11 -10.38 -3.24
N PRO A 88 32.38 -10.49 -2.82
CA PRO A 88 33.48 -10.25 -3.75
C PRO A 88 33.50 -11.40 -4.74
N LEU A 89 33.06 -11.16 -5.97
CA LEU A 89 33.37 -12.07 -7.07
C LEU A 89 34.88 -11.98 -7.28
N GLY A 90 35.56 -13.05 -6.88
CA GLY A 90 36.99 -13.24 -7.11
C GLY A 90 37.30 -13.17 -8.60
N GLY A 91 37.79 -12.02 -9.04
CA GLY A 91 38.47 -11.84 -10.31
C GLY A 91 39.93 -12.23 -10.13
N GLY A 92 40.35 -13.24 -10.89
CA GLY A 92 41.67 -13.87 -10.81
C GLY A 92 42.86 -12.94 -11.03
N GLU A 93 43.93 -13.29 -10.31
CA GLU A 93 45.34 -13.22 -10.69
C GLU A 93 45.79 -12.07 -11.63
N ALA A 94 46.21 -10.95 -11.03
CA ALA A 94 47.27 -10.13 -11.62
C ALA A 94 48.60 -10.51 -10.94
N ARG A 95 49.36 -11.39 -11.59
CA ARG A 95 50.72 -11.75 -11.17
C ARG A 95 51.68 -10.58 -11.43
N HIS A 96 52.11 -9.98 -10.31
CA HIS A 96 53.45 -9.45 -10.02
C HIS A 96 54.22 -8.62 -11.08
N ARG A 97 54.50 -7.36 -10.75
CA ARG A 97 55.89 -6.84 -10.73
C ARG A 97 56.03 -5.66 -9.75
N PRO A 98 57.10 -5.62 -8.93
CA PRO A 98 57.33 -4.56 -7.95
C PRO A 98 58.15 -3.42 -8.57
N GLY A 99 57.85 -2.17 -8.19
CA GLY A 99 58.70 -1.04 -8.53
C GLY A 99 58.16 0.30 -8.03
N GLY A 100 58.79 0.82 -6.97
CA GLY A 100 58.87 2.27 -6.71
C GLY A 100 57.91 2.87 -5.69
N GLN A 101 58.33 2.91 -4.42
CA GLN A 101 58.10 4.08 -3.55
C GLN A 101 59.08 5.21 -3.99
N PRO A 102 58.97 6.52 -3.59
CA PRO A 102 58.38 6.97 -2.33
C PRO A 102 57.78 8.42 -2.21
N LYS A 103 57.08 8.64 -1.08
CA LYS A 103 57.00 9.83 -0.18
C LYS A 103 56.34 11.17 -0.60
N GLY A 104 55.50 11.64 0.35
CA GLY A 104 55.19 13.05 0.67
C GLY A 104 53.72 13.18 1.10
N GLY A 105 53.30 13.67 2.27
CA GLY A 105 53.98 14.34 3.38
C GLY A 105 53.04 15.43 3.93
N GLY A 106 52.58 15.28 5.19
CA GLY A 106 51.99 16.33 6.06
C GLY A 106 50.56 16.78 5.73
N ASP A 107 49.80 17.37 6.64
CA ASP A 107 49.84 17.53 8.10
C ASP A 107 48.45 18.11 8.49
N GLN A 108 48.18 18.03 9.77
CA GLN A 108 46.95 18.23 10.52
C GLN A 108 46.37 19.66 10.45
N GLY A 109 45.07 19.78 10.71
CA GLY A 109 44.38 21.06 10.96
C GLY A 109 43.08 20.85 11.72
N ALA A 110 43.13 21.06 13.04
CA ALA A 110 42.04 20.99 14.00
C ALA A 110 41.15 22.27 14.02
N GLY A 111 39.93 22.16 14.57
CA GLY A 111 39.07 23.29 14.95
C GLY A 111 37.63 22.86 15.23
N LEU A 112 37.30 22.38 16.44
CA LEU A 112 36.55 23.10 17.52
C LEU A 112 35.08 23.42 17.14
N GLN A 113 34.09 22.65 17.62
CA GLN A 113 33.34 22.79 18.90
C GLN A 113 32.58 24.11 19.11
N GLY A 114 31.26 23.97 19.31
CA GLY A 114 30.30 24.99 19.79
C GLY A 114 28.88 24.55 19.43
N SER A 115 28.21 23.68 20.20
CA SER A 115 27.54 23.90 21.49
C SER A 115 26.34 24.86 21.44
N GLY A 116 25.14 24.30 21.58
CA GLY A 116 24.07 24.90 22.40
C GLY A 116 22.82 25.38 21.67
N GLY A 117 21.64 24.93 22.13
CA GLY A 117 20.46 25.78 22.16
C GLY A 117 19.14 25.17 21.68
N ASP A 118 18.64 24.17 22.40
CA ASP A 118 17.26 23.71 22.37
C ASP A 118 16.24 24.80 22.79
N ARG A 119 14.97 24.59 22.38
CA ARG A 119 13.68 25.16 22.86
C ARG A 119 12.93 26.20 22.01
N ARG A 120 11.95 25.68 21.25
CA ARG A 120 10.60 26.27 21.11
C ARG A 120 9.80 26.09 22.43
N PRO A 121 8.53 26.50 22.55
CA PRO A 121 7.86 27.78 22.25
C PRO A 121 7.04 28.28 23.47
N ARG A 122 6.62 29.55 23.52
CA ARG A 122 5.39 29.95 24.25
C ARG A 122 4.73 31.15 23.58
N ARG A 123 3.52 30.90 23.06
CA ARG A 123 2.47 31.89 22.81
C ARG A 123 2.11 32.59 24.13
N ARG A 124 1.88 33.90 24.08
CA ARG A 124 0.79 34.56 24.81
C ARG A 124 0.42 35.85 24.11
#